data_AF-A0A9X3PPZ8-F1
#
_entry.id   AF-A0A9X3PPZ8-F1
#
_cell.length_a   1.000
_cell.length_b   1.000
_cell.length_c   1.000
_cell.angle_alpha   90.00
_cell.angle_beta   90.00
_cell.angle_gamma   90.00
#
_symmetry.space_group_name_H-M   'P 1'
#
loop_
_entity.id
_entity.type
_entity.pdbx_description
1 polymer ?
#
loop_
_entity_poly.entity_id
_entity_poly.type
_entity_poly.pdbx_seq_one_letter_code
_entity_poly.pdbx_strand_id
1 'polypeptide(L)'
;MVFEGFLAHLAGDFLIQSEWMASKKTQRWWPAIVHGLTYTLPFLFITQSPWALAVISGTHIVIDRYRLARYVVWLKNWIAPRGWNPPWAKCTATGYPPEKEPGFAIGLLIVADNTMHLVINSVALTCLV
;
A
#
# COMPACT_ATOMS: atom_id res chain seq x y z
N MET A 1 -2.98 20.12 -4.03
CA MET A 1 -2.66 19.12 -2.99
C MET A 1 -2.74 17.68 -3.49
N VAL A 2 -3.78 17.29 -4.26
CA VAL A 2 -3.95 15.89 -4.70
C VAL A 2 -2.84 15.44 -5.66
N PHE A 3 -2.49 16.26 -6.66
CA PHE A 3 -1.44 15.90 -7.61
C PHE A 3 -0.06 15.86 -6.96
N GLU A 4 0.25 16.83 -6.09
CA GLU A 4 1.50 16.86 -5.32
C GLU A 4 1.58 15.66 -4.38
N GLY A 5 0.48 15.30 -3.72
CA GLY A 5 0.40 14.11 -2.87
C GLY A 5 0.63 12.80 -3.64
N PHE A 6 0.15 12.73 -4.88
CA PHE A 6 0.45 11.61 -5.78
C PHE A 6 1.95 11.53 -6.11
N LEU A 7 2.59 12.65 -6.45
CA LEU A 7 4.04 12.67 -6.70
C LEU A 7 4.87 12.34 -5.45
N ALA A 8 4.46 12.84 -4.28
CA ALA A 8 5.09 12.53 -3.01
C ALA A 8 5.01 11.03 -2.67
N HIS A 9 3.86 10.40 -2.90
CA HIS A 9 3.70 8.96 -2.77
C HIS A 9 4.66 8.20 -3.71
N LEU A 10 4.72 8.57 -4.99
CA LEU A 10 5.62 7.90 -5.93
C LEU A 10 7.09 8.05 -5.53
N ALA A 11 7.49 9.23 -5.07
CA ALA A 11 8.84 9.45 -4.58
C ALA A 11 9.15 8.56 -3.35
N GLY A 12 8.22 8.48 -2.40
CA GLY A 12 8.36 7.64 -1.21
C GLY A 12 8.51 6.15 -1.54
N ASP A 13 7.62 5.61 -2.38
CA ASP A 13 7.54 4.17 -2.65
C ASP A 13 8.51 3.65 -3.70
N PHE A 14 8.88 4.47 -4.68
CA PHE A 14 9.67 4.02 -5.82
C PHE A 14 11.07 4.63 -5.91
N LEU A 15 11.28 5.85 -5.39
CA LEU A 15 12.58 6.51 -5.45
C LEU A 15 13.37 6.35 -4.14
N ILE A 16 12.70 6.46 -3.00
CA ILE A 16 13.33 6.42 -1.67
C ILE A 16 13.37 5.00 -1.09
N GLN A 17 12.40 4.16 -1.42
CA GLN A 17 12.37 2.78 -0.98
C GLN A 17 13.56 1.99 -1.53
N SER A 18 14.35 1.40 -0.64
CA SER A 18 15.48 0.54 -0.99
C SER A 18 15.07 -0.92 -1.06
N GLU A 19 15.91 -1.74 -1.68
CA GLU A 19 15.73 -3.19 -1.73
C GLU A 19 15.55 -3.81 -0.35
N TRP A 20 16.33 -3.36 0.64
CA TRP A 20 16.20 -3.84 2.02
C TRP A 20 14.81 -3.56 2.61
N MET A 21 14.26 -2.37 2.37
CA MET A 21 12.91 -2.01 2.80
C MET A 21 11.88 -2.89 2.11
N ALA A 22 11.90 -2.93 0.77
CA ALA A 22 10.96 -3.69 -0.04
C ALA A 22 10.91 -5.18 0.33
N SER A 23 12.09 -5.80 0.47
CA SER A 23 12.22 -7.23 0.78
C SER A 23 11.85 -7.60 2.22
N LYS A 24 11.90 -6.67 3.18
CA LYS A 24 11.76 -6.98 4.61
C LYS A 24 10.57 -6.30 5.32
N LYS A 25 9.94 -5.27 4.73
CA LYS A 25 8.81 -4.54 5.35
C LYS A 25 7.66 -5.45 5.74
N THR A 26 7.41 -6.49 4.95
CA THR A 26 6.33 -7.45 5.22
C THR A 26 6.69 -8.53 6.23
N GLN A 27 7.94 -8.58 6.70
CA GLN A 27 8.48 -9.62 7.58
C GLN A 27 8.82 -9.08 8.97
N ARG A 28 9.30 -7.83 9.04
CA ARG A 28 9.81 -7.21 10.25
C ARG A 28 9.27 -5.79 10.38
N TRP A 29 8.99 -5.38 11.62
CA TRP A 29 8.50 -4.03 11.90
C TRP A 29 9.53 -2.96 11.59
N TRP A 30 10.80 -3.19 11.89
CA TRP A 30 11.83 -2.16 11.71
C TRP A 30 11.95 -1.65 10.26
N PRO A 31 12.10 -2.51 9.23
CA PRO A 31 12.06 -2.06 7.84
C PRO A 31 10.76 -1.37 7.43
N ALA A 32 9.60 -1.83 7.95
CA ALA A 32 8.30 -1.20 7.67
C ALA A 32 8.21 0.21 8.26
N ILE A 33 8.67 0.40 9.49
CA ILE A 33 8.71 1.70 10.16
C ILE A 33 9.67 2.64 9.43
N VAL A 34 10.89 2.18 9.12
CA VAL A 34 11.87 2.99 8.38
C VAL A 34 11.29 3.41 7.03
N HIS A 35 10.68 2.48 6.30
CA HIS A 35 10.03 2.78 5.03
C HIS A 35 8.89 3.79 5.18
N GLY A 36 7.96 3.59 6.12
CA GLY A 36 6.85 4.51 6.29
C GLY A 36 7.28 5.91 6.77
N LEU A 37 8.38 6.02 7.52
CA LEU A 37 8.95 7.31 7.89
C LEU A 37 9.63 8.00 6.70
N THR A 38 10.47 7.29 5.95
CA THR A 38 11.15 7.87 4.77
C THR A 38 10.17 8.19 3.64
N TYR A 39 9.14 7.37 3.48
CA TYR A 39 7.98 7.59 2.61
C TYR A 39 7.25 8.90 2.93
N THR A 40 7.21 9.30 4.20
CA THR A 40 6.49 10.51 4.64
C THR A 40 7.30 11.79 4.40
N LEU A 41 8.62 11.70 4.16
CA LEU A 41 9.48 12.88 3.99
C LEU A 41 9.04 13.80 2.83
N PRO A 42 8.69 13.30 1.63
CA PRO A 42 8.18 14.16 0.56
C PRO A 42 6.88 14.91 0.93
N PHE A 43 6.05 14.35 1.82
CA PHE A 43 4.81 14.99 2.27
C PHE A 43 5.04 16.19 3.19
N LEU A 44 6.22 16.30 3.82
CA LEU A 44 6.57 17.49 4.62
C LEU A 44 6.66 18.75 3.76
N PHE A 45 6.95 18.63 2.45
CA PHE A 45 6.91 19.77 1.53
C PHE A 45 5.48 20.20 1.14
N ILE A 46 4.48 19.38 1.47
CA ILE A 46 3.07 19.61 1.12
C ILE A 46 2.28 20.08 2.34
N THR A 47 2.51 19.49 3.51
CA THR A 47 1.80 19.84 4.75
C THR A 47 2.69 19.72 5.99
N GLN A 48 2.38 20.55 6.99
CA GLN A 48 2.98 20.51 8.33
C GLN A 48 1.96 20.06 9.39
N SER A 49 0.76 19.63 8.98
CA SER A 49 -0.25 19.12 9.91
C SER A 49 0.22 17.80 10.53
N PRO A 50 0.41 17.73 11.87
CA PRO A 50 0.87 16.51 12.52
C PRO A 50 -0.15 15.38 12.37
N TRP A 51 -1.44 15.69 12.27
CA TRP A 51 -2.49 14.70 12.08
C TRP A 51 -2.48 14.10 10.69
N ALA A 52 -2.32 14.92 9.64
CA ALA A 52 -2.21 14.43 8.27
C ALA A 52 -0.98 13.52 8.12
N LEU A 53 0.18 13.96 8.63
CA LEU A 53 1.43 13.21 8.57
C LEU A 53 1.37 11.90 9.38
N ALA A 54 0.72 11.92 10.55
CA ALA A 54 0.53 10.72 11.37
C ALA A 54 -0.36 9.69 10.66
N VAL A 55 -1.45 10.13 10.00
CA VAL A 55 -2.31 9.24 9.22
C VAL A 55 -1.55 8.66 8.02
N ILE A 56 -0.87 9.50 7.24
CA ILE A 56 -0.08 9.06 6.07
C ILE A 56 0.97 8.03 6.48
N SER A 57 1.83 8.35 7.45
CA SER A 57 2.90 7.44 7.89
C SER A 57 2.35 6.19 8.56
N GLY A 58 1.43 6.34 9.50
CA GLY A 58 0.91 5.23 10.30
C GLY A 58 0.15 4.21 9.46
N THR A 59 -0.71 4.66 8.55
CA THR A 59 -1.44 3.75 7.66
C THR A 59 -0.50 3.05 6.68
N HIS A 60 0.50 3.76 6.14
CA HIS A 60 1.50 3.18 5.25
C HIS A 60 2.24 2.01 5.91
N ILE A 61 2.76 2.24 7.12
CA ILE A 61 3.49 1.23 7.90
C ILE A 61 2.62 -0.02 8.11
N VAL A 62 1.36 0.16 8.52
CA VAL A 62 0.45 -0.95 8.83
C VAL A 62 0.04 -1.73 7.58
N ILE A 63 -0.33 -1.02 6.50
CA ILE A 63 -0.73 -1.64 5.23
C ILE A 63 0.39 -2.51 4.68
N ASP A 64 1.62 -1.99 4.66
CA ASP A 64 2.78 -2.71 4.14
C ASP A 64 3.20 -3.87 5.03
N ARG A 65 3.22 -3.65 6.35
CA ARG A 65 3.64 -4.67 7.32
C ARG A 65 2.81 -5.93 7.19
N TYR A 66 1.50 -5.77 7.00
CA TYR A 66 0.54 -6.87 6.89
C TYR A 66 0.18 -7.23 5.45
N ARG A 67 0.73 -6.50 4.47
CA ARG A 67 0.41 -6.61 3.05
C ARG A 67 -1.09 -6.55 2.79
N LEU A 68 -1.80 -5.58 3.39
CA LEU A 68 -3.26 -5.57 3.44
C LEU A 68 -3.94 -5.65 2.05
N ALA A 69 -3.27 -5.14 1.02
CA ALA A 69 -3.73 -5.21 -0.37
C ALA A 69 -4.11 -6.62 -0.83
N ARG A 70 -3.43 -7.69 -0.36
CA ARG A 70 -3.78 -9.07 -0.76
C ARG A 70 -5.18 -9.49 -0.30
N TYR A 71 -5.65 -8.95 0.83
CA TYR A 71 -6.99 -9.23 1.33
C TYR A 71 -8.03 -8.44 0.54
N VAL A 72 -7.72 -7.19 0.16
CA VAL A 72 -8.59 -6.39 -0.73
C VAL A 72 -8.71 -7.06 -2.11
N VAL A 73 -7.59 -7.52 -2.67
CA VAL A 73 -7.55 -8.26 -3.93
C VAL A 73 -8.33 -9.57 -3.84
N TRP A 74 -8.27 -10.28 -2.73
CA TRP A 74 -9.08 -11.49 -2.53
C TRP A 74 -10.57 -11.16 -2.39
N LEU A 75 -10.91 -10.15 -1.58
CA LEU A 75 -12.28 -9.77 -1.28
C LEU A 75 -13.04 -9.32 -2.53
N LYS A 76 -12.39 -8.57 -3.43
CA LYS A 76 -13.04 -8.15 -4.69
C LYS A 76 -13.46 -9.32 -5.59
N ASN A 77 -12.86 -10.51 -5.44
CA ASN A 77 -13.28 -11.71 -6.18
C ASN A 77 -14.65 -12.23 -5.71
N TRP A 78 -15.16 -11.79 -4.55
CA TRP A 78 -16.51 -12.15 -4.08
C TRP A 78 -17.63 -11.35 -4.75
N ILE A 79 -17.28 -10.33 -5.54
CA ILE A 79 -18.22 -9.63 -6.42
C ILE A 79 -18.50 -10.48 -7.67
N ALA A 80 -17.63 -11.45 -7.99
CA ALA A 80 -17.79 -12.31 -9.14
C ALA A 80 -18.94 -13.33 -8.97
N PRO A 81 -19.45 -13.93 -10.06
CA PRO A 81 -20.45 -14.99 -10.00
C PRO A 81 -20.03 -16.17 -9.12
N ARG A 82 -21.01 -16.90 -8.56
CA ARG A 82 -20.76 -18.09 -7.75
C ARG A 82 -19.83 -19.07 -8.48
N GLY A 83 -18.79 -19.53 -7.79
CA GLY A 83 -17.77 -20.42 -8.37
C GLY A 83 -16.48 -19.69 -8.80
N TRP A 84 -16.48 -18.35 -8.87
CA TRP A 84 -15.30 -17.52 -9.18
C TRP A 84 -14.64 -16.91 -7.94
N ASN A 85 -15.08 -17.32 -6.74
CA ASN A 85 -14.61 -16.85 -5.45
C ASN A 85 -13.71 -17.91 -4.78
N PRO A 86 -12.39 -17.94 -5.07
CA PRO A 86 -11.50 -18.95 -4.52
C PRO A 86 -11.34 -18.80 -2.99
N PRO A 87 -11.17 -19.91 -2.24
CA PRO A 87 -10.95 -19.84 -0.80
C PRO A 87 -9.63 -19.11 -0.47
N TRP A 88 -9.63 -18.34 0.62
CA TRP A 88 -8.46 -17.56 1.06
C TRP A 88 -7.19 -18.41 1.20
N ALA A 89 -7.33 -19.67 1.67
CA ALA A 89 -6.22 -20.61 1.83
C ALA A 89 -5.39 -20.82 0.54
N LYS A 90 -6.00 -20.66 -0.65
CA LYS A 90 -5.31 -20.75 -1.94
C LYS A 90 -4.71 -19.43 -2.42
N CYS A 91 -5.14 -18.30 -1.85
CA CYS A 91 -4.85 -16.96 -2.38
C CYS A 91 -3.93 -16.12 -1.48
N THR A 92 -3.25 -16.75 -0.51
CA THR A 92 -2.55 -16.04 0.58
C THR A 92 -1.37 -15.17 0.12
N ALA A 93 -0.81 -15.41 -1.07
CA ALA A 93 0.35 -14.69 -1.57
C ALA A 93 0.00 -13.29 -2.14
N THR A 94 -1.07 -13.19 -2.93
CA THR A 94 -1.43 -11.98 -3.69
C THR A 94 -2.91 -11.64 -3.67
N GLY A 95 -3.76 -12.52 -3.12
CA GLY A 95 -5.22 -12.43 -3.23
C GLY A 95 -5.79 -13.08 -4.50
N TYR A 96 -4.94 -13.50 -5.44
CA TYR A 96 -5.32 -14.29 -6.60
C TYR A 96 -5.00 -15.78 -6.40
N PRO A 97 -5.71 -16.68 -7.09
CA PRO A 97 -5.42 -18.10 -7.04
C PRO A 97 -4.11 -18.41 -7.81
N PRO A 98 -3.40 -19.50 -7.44
CA PRO A 98 -2.04 -19.78 -7.92
C PRO A 98 -1.95 -20.10 -9.42
N GLU A 99 -3.07 -20.40 -10.07
CA GLU A 99 -3.17 -20.63 -11.50
C GLU A 99 -3.00 -19.34 -12.32
N LYS A 100 -3.14 -18.16 -11.68
CA LYS A 100 -2.89 -16.89 -12.34
C LYS A 100 -1.39 -16.69 -12.54
N GLU A 101 -1.01 -16.16 -13.71
CA GLU A 101 0.39 -15.87 -14.03
C GLU A 101 1.03 -15.00 -12.92
N PRO A 102 2.18 -15.43 -12.34
CA PRO A 102 2.74 -14.80 -11.15
C PRO A 102 3.06 -13.31 -11.31
N GLY A 103 3.68 -12.90 -12.41
CA GLY A 103 4.05 -11.51 -12.67
C GLY A 103 2.82 -10.60 -12.72
N PHE A 104 1.77 -11.03 -13.40
CA PHE A 104 0.51 -10.32 -13.49
C PHE A 104 -0.24 -10.26 -12.17
N ALA A 105 -0.23 -11.34 -11.38
CA ALA A 105 -0.81 -11.35 -10.04
C ALA A 105 -0.09 -10.37 -9.09
N ILE A 106 1.25 -10.33 -9.16
CA ILE A 106 2.08 -9.38 -8.39
C ILE A 106 1.84 -7.95 -8.86
N GLY A 107 1.84 -7.69 -10.16
CA GLY A 107 1.58 -6.35 -10.71
C GLY A 107 0.23 -5.79 -10.27
N LEU A 108 -0.83 -6.61 -10.33
CA LEU A 108 -2.16 -6.20 -9.84
C LEU A 108 -2.20 -5.99 -8.32
N LEU A 109 -1.42 -6.75 -7.55
CA LEU A 109 -1.28 -6.51 -6.11
C LEU A 109 -0.60 -5.16 -5.84
N ILE A 110 0.49 -4.85 -6.55
CA ILE A 110 1.20 -3.56 -6.43
C ILE A 110 0.26 -2.41 -6.74
N VAL A 111 -0.51 -2.49 -7.83
CA VAL A 111 -1.49 -1.46 -8.19
C VAL A 111 -2.55 -1.29 -7.10
N ALA A 112 -3.07 -2.39 -6.55
CA ALA A 112 -4.06 -2.32 -5.47
C ALA A 112 -3.50 -1.69 -4.20
N ASP A 113 -2.26 -2.05 -3.83
CA ASP A 113 -1.54 -1.50 -2.68
C ASP A 113 -1.32 0.01 -2.80
N ASN A 114 -0.75 0.46 -3.93
CA ASN A 114 -0.53 1.88 -4.20
C ASN A 114 -1.86 2.66 -4.25
N THR A 115 -2.92 2.07 -4.79
CA THR A 115 -4.25 2.70 -4.80
C THR A 115 -4.76 2.94 -3.37
N MET A 116 -4.59 1.98 -2.46
CA MET A 116 -4.99 2.14 -1.07
C MET A 116 -4.25 3.31 -0.41
N HIS A 117 -2.93 3.36 -0.58
CA HIS A 117 -2.10 4.45 -0.05
C HIS A 117 -2.52 5.81 -0.60
N LEU A 118 -2.67 5.93 -1.93
CA LEU A 118 -3.08 7.16 -2.59
C LEU A 118 -4.45 7.67 -2.14
N VAL A 119 -5.43 6.78 -1.94
CA VAL A 119 -6.75 7.15 -1.44
C VAL A 119 -6.64 7.71 -0.03
N ILE A 120 -5.92 7.02 0.87
CA ILE A 120 -5.75 7.47 2.26
C ILE A 120 -4.99 8.79 2.32
N ASN A 121 -3.90 8.94 1.56
CA ASN A 121 -3.16 10.19 1.48
C ASN A 121 -4.04 11.35 0.99
N SER A 122 -4.85 11.10 -0.05
CA SER A 122 -5.74 12.13 -0.61
C SER A 122 -6.78 12.57 0.41
N VAL A 123 -7.37 11.63 1.15
CA VAL A 123 -8.31 11.93 2.24
C VAL A 123 -7.61 12.68 3.38
N ALA A 124 -6.44 12.24 3.82
CA ALA A 124 -5.66 12.91 4.87
C ALA A 124 -5.32 14.36 4.47
N LEU A 125 -4.85 14.57 3.25
CA LEU A 125 -4.53 15.91 2.74
C LEU A 125 -5.75 16.80 2.54
N THR A 126 -6.93 16.22 2.29
CA THR A 126 -8.17 17.00 2.08
C THR A 126 -8.86 17.35 3.40
N CYS A 127 -8.78 16.47 4.40
CA CYS A 127 -9.57 16.59 5.62
C CYS A 127 -8.78 17.02 6.86
N LEU A 128 -7.44 16.88 6.86
CA LEU A 128 -6.61 17.09 8.05
C LEU A 128 -5.54 18.17 7.88
N VAL A 129 -5.51 18.85 6.73
CA VAL A 129 -4.60 19.97 6.42
C VAL A 129 -5.40 21.26 6.43
#